data_AF-A0A2W7IL40-F1
#
_entry.id   AF-A0A2W7IL40-F1
#
_cell.length_a   1.000
_cell.length_b   1.000
_cell.length_c   1.000
_cell.angle_alpha   90.00
_cell.angle_beta   90.00
_cell.angle_gamma   90.00
#
_symmetry.space_group_name_H-M   'P 1'
#
loop_
_entity.id
_entity.type
_entity.pdbx_description
1 polymer ?
#
loop_
_entity_poly.entity_id
_entity_poly.type
_entity_poly.pdbx_seq_one_letter_code
_entity_poly.pdbx_strand_id
1 'polypeptide(L)' 'MKDGKGAEGRQPGYKVAQLDKEPLTPTERMLIRFYRQLDEGEQAFMRRAIEAMALRIRP' A
#
# COMPACT_ATOMS: atom_id res chain seq x y z
N MET A 1 1.47 -35.38 -14.77
CA MET A 1 1.92 -34.09 -15.35
C MET A 1 1.15 -32.97 -14.64
N LYS A 2 1.89 -32.10 -13.94
CA LYS A 2 1.65 -30.71 -13.47
C LYS A 2 0.21 -30.21 -13.32
N ASP A 3 -0.28 -29.96 -12.10
CA ASP A 3 0.00 -28.82 -11.18
C ASP A 3 -0.73 -27.52 -11.56
N GLY A 4 -1.60 -27.07 -10.67
CA GLY A 4 -2.25 -25.76 -10.78
C GLY A 4 -3.44 -25.57 -9.84
N LYS A 5 -3.37 -26.10 -8.63
CA LYS A 5 -4.36 -25.87 -7.57
C LYS A 5 -4.31 -24.38 -7.24
N GLY A 6 -5.23 -23.61 -7.82
CA GLY A 6 -5.36 -22.18 -7.59
C GLY A 6 -5.40 -21.94 -6.07
N ALA A 7 -4.41 -21.22 -5.56
CA ALA A 7 -4.39 -20.81 -4.17
C ALA A 7 -5.53 -19.81 -3.97
N GLU A 8 -6.71 -20.32 -3.63
CA GLU A 8 -7.77 -19.53 -3.02
C GLU A 8 -7.23 -19.03 -1.68
N GLY A 9 -6.63 -17.84 -1.71
CA GLY A 9 -6.28 -17.12 -0.49
C GLY A 9 -7.57 -16.85 0.28
N ARG A 10 -7.89 -17.71 1.24
CA ARG A 10 -8.90 -17.43 2.27
C ARG A 10 -8.44 -16.19 3.02
N GLN A 11 -8.91 -15.01 2.61
CA GLN A 11 -8.82 -13.83 3.46
C GLN A 11 -9.74 -14.09 4.67
N PRO A 12 -9.21 -14.03 5.90
CA PRO A 12 -10.03 -14.23 7.10
C PRO A 12 -11.15 -13.19 7.12
N GLY A 13 -12.36 -13.61 7.46
CA GLY A 13 -13.61 -12.84 7.39
C GLY A 13 -13.72 -11.66 8.35
N TYR A 14 -12.69 -10.84 8.46
CA TYR A 14 -12.84 -9.47 8.93
C TYR A 14 -13.42 -8.65 7.78
N LYS A 15 -14.59 -8.05 8.01
CA LYS A 15 -15.05 -6.90 7.23
C LYS A 15 -13.99 -5.80 7.37
N VAL A 16 -12.95 -5.87 6.56
CA VAL A 16 -12.17 -4.68 6.25
C VAL A 16 -13.18 -3.81 5.53
N ALA A 17 -13.61 -2.73 6.17
CA ALA A 17 -14.44 -1.74 5.52
C ALA A 17 -13.78 -1.42 4.19
N GLN A 18 -14.35 -1.91 3.08
CA GLN A 18 -14.04 -1.42 1.77
C GLN A 18 -14.61 -0.02 1.78
N LEU A 19 -13.83 0.91 2.33
CA LEU A 19 -14.02 2.33 2.11
C LEU A 19 -14.21 2.44 0.60
N ASP A 20 -15.28 3.08 0.14
CA ASP A 20 -15.54 3.37 -1.27
C ASP A 20 -14.32 4.13 -1.81
N LYS A 21 -13.32 3.37 -2.23
CA LYS A 21 -12.02 3.85 -2.62
C LYS A 21 -12.01 3.73 -4.11
N GLU A 22 -11.83 4.88 -4.76
CA GLU A 22 -11.38 4.88 -6.14
C GLU A 22 -10.28 3.81 -6.29
N PRO A 23 -10.37 2.98 -7.35
CA PRO A 23 -9.40 1.93 -7.54
C PRO A 23 -8.02 2.56 -7.69
N LEU A 24 -7.13 2.24 -6.76
CA LEU A 24 -5.74 2.69 -6.79
C LEU A 24 -5.16 2.41 -8.17
N THR A 25 -4.48 3.40 -8.76
CA THR A 25 -3.72 3.23 -10.00
C THR A 25 -2.62 2.16 -9.83
N PRO A 26 -2.10 1.57 -10.92
CA PRO A 26 -0.97 0.66 -10.84
C PRO A 26 0.23 1.24 -10.08
N THR A 27 0.52 2.53 -10.29
CA THR A 27 1.60 3.26 -9.63
C THR A 27 1.38 3.38 -8.13
N GLU A 28 0.18 3.77 -7.68
CA GLU A 28 -0.14 3.87 -6.24
C GLU A 28 -0.06 2.51 -5.56
N ARG A 29 -0.53 1.43 -6.21
CA ARG A 29 -0.40 0.07 -5.69
C ARG A 29 1.06 -0.34 -5.54
N MET A 30 1.91 0.02 -6.50
CA MET A 30 3.34 -0.24 -6.44
C MET A 30 4.00 0.54 -5.29
N LEU A 31 3.69 1.83 -5.13
CA LEU A 31 4.22 2.67 -4.06
C LEU A 31 3.82 2.14 -2.67
N ILE A 32 2.58 1.71 -2.50
CA ILE A 32 2.11 1.12 -1.23
C ILE A 32 2.81 -0.21 -0.95
N ARG A 33 3.04 -1.04 -1.98
CA ARG A 33 3.80 -2.29 -1.83
C ARG A 33 5.23 -2.02 -1.38
N PHE A 34 5.89 -1.04 -2.01
CA PHE A 34 7.24 -0.63 -1.64
C PHE A 34 7.28 -0.11 -0.19
N TYR A 35 6.36 0.79 0.17
CA TYR A 35 6.29 1.36 1.52
C TYR A 35 6.12 0.29 2.61
N ARG A 36 5.40 -0.81 2.33
CA ARG A 36 5.21 -1.93 3.27
C ARG A 36 6.44 -2.83 3.43
N GLN A 37 7.40 -2.76 2.50
CA GLN A 37 8.64 -3.53 2.58
C GLN A 37 9.72 -2.80 3.40
N LEU A 38 9.53 -1.51 3.64
CA LEU A 38 10.41 -0.69 4.45
C LEU A 38 10.28 -1.04 5.93
N ASP A 39 11.38 -0.91 6.66
CA ASP A 39 11.36 -0.97 8.12
C ASP A 39 10.68 0.26 8.75
N GLU A 40 10.45 0.22 10.05
CA GLU A 40 9.76 1.30 10.76
C GLU A 40 10.48 2.65 10.67
N GLY A 41 11.82 2.65 10.69
CA GLY A 41 12.63 3.85 10.59
C GLY A 41 12.57 4.46 9.20
N GLU A 42 12.68 3.63 8.17
CA GLU A 42 12.54 4.02 6.76
C GLU A 42 11.14 4.55 6.46
N GLN A 43 10.09 3.91 6.99
CA GLN A 43 8.71 4.39 6.87
C GLN A 43 8.52 5.76 7.54
N ALA A 44 9.07 5.94 8.75
CA ALA A 44 9.01 7.22 9.45
C ALA A 44 9.75 8.33 8.69
N PHE A 45 10.90 8.02 8.10
CA PHE A 45 11.64 8.94 7.25
C PHE A 45 10.82 9.35 6.01
N MET A 46 10.29 8.38 5.28
CA MET A 46 9.47 8.63 4.09
C MET A 46 8.24 9.48 4.40
N ARG A 47 7.58 9.24 5.53
CA ARG A 47 6.45 10.07 5.99
C ARG A 47 6.86 11.53 6.15
N ARG A 48 7.95 11.80 6.88
CA ARG A 48 8.45 13.17 7.10
C ARG A 48 8.85 13.86 5.79
N ALA A 49 9.47 13.12 4.87
CA ALA A 49 9.84 13.65 3.56
C ALA A 49 8.61 14.06 2.73
N ILE A 50 7.58 13.22 2.70
CA ILE A 50 6.31 13.51 2.01
C ILE A 50 5.62 14.73 2.64
N GLU A 51 5.54 14.78 3.97
CA GLU A 51 4.98 15.92 4.71
C GLU A 51 5.73 17.23 4.39
N ALA A 52 7.07 17.20 4.40
CA ALA A 52 7.88 18.37 4.08
C ALA A 52 7.69 18.84 2.62
N MET A 53 7.57 17.91 1.67
CA MET A 53 7.26 18.26 0.27
C MET A 53 5.86 18.86 0.15
N ALA A 54 4.85 18.31 0.83
CA ALA A 54 3.50 18.83 0.82
C ALA A 54 3.40 20.26 1.39
N LEU A 55 4.17 20.55 2.45
CA LEU A 55 4.25 21.89 3.04
C LEU A 55 4.92 22.91 2.12
N ARG A 56 5.91 22.49 1.31
CA ARG A 56 6.55 23.35 0.30
C ARG A 56 5.66 23.69 -0.90
N ILE A 57 4.65 22.86 -1.17
CA ILE A 57 3.73 23.03 -2.30
C ILE A 57 2.53 23.90 -1.93
N ARG A 58 2.34 24.21 -0.64
CA ARG A 58 1.35 25.20 -0.20
C ARG A 58 1.87 26.62 -0.51
N PRO A 59 1.13 27.45 -1.28
CA PRO A 59 1.49 28.84 -1.53
C PRO A 59 1.49 29.69 -0.27
#